data_AF-A0A524FVI5-F1
#
_entry.id   AF-A0A524FVI5-F1
#
_cell.length_a   1.000
_cell.length_b   1.000
_cell.length_c   1.000
_cell.angle_alpha   90.00
_cell.angle_beta   90.00
_cell.angle_gamma   90.00
#
_symmetry.space_group_name_H-M   'P 1'
#
loop_
_entity.id
_entity.type
_entity.pdbx_description
1 polymer ?
#
loop_
_entity_poly.entity_id
_entity_poly.type
_entity_poly.pdbx_seq_one_letter_code
_entity_poly.pdbx_strand_id
1 'polypeptide(L)'
;MSSKNVVEKDTESEDLISYLKEKIPVEEMRDYASIQRVNSLDLVKGFAIIMIIIYHTSQTWFSRDWQFLSGMVLAVLDILGPSLFVFLSALSVIFSIRKKTGRLPKKVIRARIFSRGISIMAIGVIFNIVGLSIVRPDIPFPLNLWGWNILMFIGFSQIASYYALKLKKWLRALLGVIIIFISPTLRFYLYIGKDSNLLIWILHFIITSPTPELTLLPWLAICFISTIFGEFLFEAMIDGSEAAYKHLFKTFIIWGTILVVVGVITGWQLQTPETLVESEYPHLRLYTIMNQQDYYHFPGMPEFLIRGTIGNMFYNIGAALLIIAVCFYLIDIKKIDNSFTSMLIYYGKVSLSLFLVHYIFIPLFPFRFNIVIIVFIILGYLGFMGFFMYIWNEYGNGIGSPEWFMIQIGRIGQKTGEKVKEEVIKTEELIAKEIKKTEEKFVREIKKTEEFIIKEGKKIKEKTKEIIKKEKKKED
;
A
#
# COMPACT_ATOMS: atom_id res chain seq x y z
N MET A 1 8.95 -61.84 -13.70
CA MET A 1 9.67 -60.95 -12.77
C MET A 1 10.27 -59.83 -13.59
N SER A 2 9.68 -58.63 -13.56
CA SER A 2 10.22 -57.43 -14.21
C SER A 2 10.26 -56.35 -13.14
N SER A 3 11.47 -55.98 -12.73
CA SER A 3 11.75 -54.96 -11.74
C SER A 3 11.38 -53.59 -12.30
N LYS A 4 10.30 -53.01 -11.78
CA LYS A 4 10.02 -51.59 -11.95
C LYS A 4 11.07 -50.80 -11.18
N ASN A 5 11.95 -50.12 -11.90
CA ASN A 5 12.80 -49.08 -11.35
C ASN A 5 11.91 -47.98 -10.78
N VAL A 6 11.85 -47.91 -9.46
CA VAL A 6 11.35 -46.75 -8.73
C VAL A 6 12.43 -45.68 -8.89
N VAL A 7 12.16 -44.70 -9.74
CA VAL A 7 12.97 -43.49 -9.80
C VAL A 7 12.69 -42.74 -8.51
N GLU A 8 13.60 -42.85 -7.55
CA GLU A 8 13.70 -41.92 -6.43
C GLU A 8 13.86 -40.52 -7.02
N LYS A 9 12.82 -39.71 -6.87
CA LYS A 9 12.84 -38.30 -7.23
C LYS A 9 13.56 -37.61 -6.07
N ASP A 10 14.80 -37.18 -6.30
CA ASP A 10 15.59 -36.43 -5.34
C ASP A 10 14.75 -35.30 -4.75
N THR A 11 14.52 -35.38 -3.44
CA THR A 11 13.85 -34.37 -2.62
C THR A 11 14.84 -33.34 -2.08
N GLU A 12 15.90 -33.04 -2.82
CA GLU A 12 16.76 -31.92 -2.48
C GLU A 12 16.02 -30.63 -2.90
N SER A 13 15.56 -29.87 -1.91
CA SER A 13 15.07 -28.53 -2.14
C SER A 13 16.13 -27.75 -2.91
N GLU A 14 15.79 -27.22 -4.08
CA GLU A 14 16.67 -26.33 -4.85
C GLU A 14 17.32 -25.31 -3.91
N ASP A 15 18.64 -25.16 -4.03
CA ASP A 15 19.43 -24.21 -3.26
C ASP A 15 18.83 -22.80 -3.41
N LEU A 16 18.75 -22.04 -2.32
CA LEU A 16 18.20 -20.68 -2.33
C LEU A 16 18.94 -19.79 -3.35
N ILE A 17 20.23 -20.06 -3.56
CA ILE A 17 21.07 -19.35 -4.52
C ILE A 17 20.72 -19.71 -5.97
N SER A 18 20.40 -20.98 -6.29
CA SER A 18 19.94 -21.35 -7.63
C SER A 18 18.54 -20.77 -7.92
N TYR A 19 17.68 -20.72 -6.90
CA TYR A 19 16.36 -20.08 -6.99
C TYR A 19 16.44 -18.57 -7.24
N LEU A 20 17.33 -17.85 -6.56
CA LEU A 20 17.54 -16.40 -6.77
C LEU A 20 18.20 -16.07 -8.12
N LYS A 21 18.88 -17.04 -8.75
CA LYS A 21 19.50 -16.91 -10.08
C LYS A 21 18.52 -17.09 -11.24
N GLU A 22 17.30 -17.58 -10.98
CA GLU A 22 16.29 -17.77 -12.01
C GLU A 22 15.84 -16.41 -12.57
N LYS A 23 16.03 -16.19 -13.88
CA LYS A 23 15.70 -14.92 -14.53
C LYS A 23 14.25 -14.55 -14.26
N ILE A 24 14.03 -13.39 -13.64
CA ILE A 24 12.68 -12.83 -13.51
C ILE A 24 12.22 -12.45 -14.93
N PRO A 25 11.12 -13.02 -15.45
CA PRO A 25 10.55 -12.53 -16.70
C PRO A 25 10.27 -11.04 -16.56
N VAL A 26 10.67 -10.24 -17.55
CA VAL A 26 10.43 -8.79 -17.53
C VAL A 26 8.92 -8.52 -17.38
N GLU A 27 8.09 -9.42 -17.89
CA GLU A 27 6.65 -9.44 -17.72
C GLU A 27 6.24 -9.54 -16.24
N GLU A 28 6.88 -10.35 -15.39
CA GLU A 28 6.58 -10.44 -13.95
C GLU A 28 7.01 -9.19 -13.18
N MET A 29 8.12 -8.55 -13.58
CA MET A 29 8.49 -7.22 -13.07
C MET A 29 7.44 -6.17 -13.48
N ARG A 30 6.90 -6.28 -14.70
CA ARG A 30 5.78 -5.47 -15.21
C ARG A 30 4.41 -5.89 -14.61
N ASP A 31 4.26 -7.11 -14.10
CA ASP A 31 3.00 -7.61 -13.53
C ASP A 31 2.87 -7.31 -12.03
N TYR A 32 3.99 -7.22 -11.30
CA TYR A 32 4.03 -6.51 -10.00
C TYR A 32 3.61 -5.03 -10.14
N ALA A 33 3.75 -4.50 -11.34
CA ALA A 33 3.28 -3.20 -11.79
C ALA A 33 1.79 -3.17 -12.23
N SER A 34 1.11 -4.30 -12.42
CA SER A 34 -0.31 -4.46 -12.79
C SER A 34 -0.66 -4.14 -14.26
N ILE A 35 -1.25 -5.12 -14.96
CA ILE A 35 -1.74 -5.05 -16.36
C ILE A 35 -2.91 -4.04 -16.61
N GLN A 36 -3.36 -3.28 -15.61
CA GLN A 36 -4.27 -2.14 -15.81
C GLN A 36 -3.87 -1.02 -14.84
N ARG A 37 -2.69 -0.44 -15.07
CA ARG A 37 -2.29 0.81 -14.41
C ARG A 37 -3.21 1.93 -14.90
N VAL A 38 -3.68 2.75 -13.98
CA VAL A 38 -4.45 3.95 -14.30
C VAL A 38 -3.43 5.05 -14.59
N ASN A 39 -3.37 5.51 -15.85
CA ASN A 39 -2.35 6.47 -16.28
C ASN A 39 -2.40 7.78 -15.50
N SER A 40 -3.58 8.27 -15.12
CA SER A 40 -3.68 9.47 -14.27
C SER A 40 -3.08 9.26 -12.89
N LEU A 41 -3.25 8.09 -12.25
CA LEU A 41 -2.63 7.83 -10.95
C LEU A 41 -1.10 7.79 -11.05
N ASP A 42 -0.57 7.17 -12.10
CA ASP A 42 0.87 7.18 -12.36
C ASP A 42 1.37 8.61 -12.62
N LEU A 43 0.65 9.40 -13.41
CA LEU A 43 0.99 10.81 -13.63
C LEU A 43 1.06 11.59 -12.32
N VAL A 44 0.04 11.46 -11.46
CA VAL A 44 -0.02 12.19 -10.19
C VAL A 44 1.10 11.72 -9.25
N LYS A 45 1.41 10.42 -9.23
CA LYS A 45 2.58 9.90 -8.48
C LYS A 45 3.90 10.44 -9.01
N GLY A 46 4.03 10.55 -10.34
CA GLY A 46 5.19 11.13 -11.02
C GLY A 46 5.39 12.59 -10.67
N PHE A 47 4.30 13.35 -10.67
CA PHE A 47 4.30 14.72 -10.21
C PHE A 47 4.71 14.82 -8.74
N ALA A 48 4.13 13.98 -7.87
CA ALA A 48 4.44 13.99 -6.45
C ALA A 48 5.91 13.65 -6.15
N ILE A 49 6.51 12.67 -6.85
CA ILE A 49 7.93 12.34 -6.64
C ILE A 49 8.86 13.46 -7.12
N ILE A 50 8.52 14.17 -8.20
CA ILE A 50 9.26 15.37 -8.63
C ILE A 50 9.20 16.44 -7.54
N MET A 51 8.03 16.70 -6.96
CA MET A 51 7.88 17.67 -5.87
C MET A 51 8.67 17.27 -4.62
N ILE A 52 8.74 15.98 -4.29
CA ILE A 52 9.59 15.47 -3.20
C ILE A 52 11.08 15.72 -3.51
N ILE A 53 11.53 15.46 -4.74
CA ILE A 53 12.91 15.73 -5.16
C ILE A 53 13.23 17.23 -5.05
N ILE A 54 12.33 18.09 -5.54
CA ILE A 54 12.47 19.55 -5.42
C ILE A 54 12.53 19.96 -3.94
N TYR A 55 11.66 19.40 -3.10
CA TYR A 55 11.66 19.68 -1.66
C TYR A 55 13.00 19.37 -1.02
N HIS A 56 13.51 18.14 -1.15
CA HIS A 56 14.77 17.74 -0.54
C HIS A 56 16.00 18.43 -1.13
N THR A 57 16.07 18.58 -2.46
CA THR A 57 17.17 19.33 -3.09
C THR A 57 17.14 20.78 -2.63
N SER A 58 15.96 21.38 -2.50
CA SER A 58 15.85 22.75 -2.02
C SER A 58 16.24 22.90 -0.54
N GLN A 59 15.93 21.93 0.31
CA GLN A 59 16.33 21.97 1.71
C GLN A 59 17.84 21.80 1.90
N THR A 60 18.49 20.96 1.09
CA THR A 60 19.90 20.61 1.28
C THR A 60 20.85 21.46 0.43
N TRP A 61 20.46 21.86 -0.79
CA TRP A 61 21.39 22.49 -1.75
C TRP A 61 21.28 24.00 -1.83
N PHE A 62 20.16 24.61 -1.42
CA PHE A 62 20.06 26.08 -1.35
C PHE A 62 21.09 26.64 -0.38
N SER A 63 21.74 27.74 -0.73
CA SER A 63 22.58 28.46 0.22
C SER A 63 21.75 29.01 1.37
N ARG A 64 22.39 29.17 2.52
CA ARG A 64 21.73 29.59 3.78
C ARG A 64 20.97 30.91 3.62
N ASP A 65 21.52 31.86 2.87
CA ASP A 65 20.92 33.18 2.63
C ASP A 65 19.56 33.11 1.93
N TRP A 66 19.29 32.04 1.16
CA TRP A 66 18.06 31.87 0.39
C TRP A 66 17.15 30.78 0.97
N GLN A 67 17.51 30.18 2.11
CA GLN A 67 16.75 29.07 2.69
C GLN A 67 15.35 29.50 3.16
N PHE A 68 15.14 30.76 3.53
CA PHE A 68 13.83 31.27 3.90
C PHE A 68 12.78 31.11 2.78
N LEU A 69 13.20 31.24 1.51
CA LEU A 69 12.32 31.06 0.36
C LEU A 69 11.86 29.61 0.20
N SER A 70 12.74 28.66 0.50
CA SER A 70 12.35 27.26 0.53
C SER A 70 11.34 27.01 1.66
N GLY A 71 11.49 27.67 2.81
CA GLY A 71 10.46 27.70 3.87
C GLY A 71 9.08 28.13 3.35
N MET A 72 9.02 29.26 2.64
CA MET A 72 7.75 29.84 2.15
C MET A 72 7.08 28.96 1.10
N VAL A 73 7.85 28.52 0.10
CA VAL A 73 7.32 27.71 -1.00
C VAL A 73 6.87 26.35 -0.48
N LEU A 74 7.67 25.71 0.38
CA LEU A 74 7.40 24.34 0.81
C LEU A 74 6.28 24.23 1.84
N ALA A 75 6.02 25.29 2.63
CA ALA A 75 4.86 25.34 3.51
C ALA A 75 3.54 25.23 2.74
N VAL A 76 3.49 25.78 1.52
CA VAL A 76 2.29 25.74 0.66
C VAL A 76 2.27 24.50 -0.24
N LEU A 77 3.42 24.09 -0.75
CA LEU A 77 3.52 22.99 -1.73
C LEU A 77 3.59 21.59 -1.11
N ASP A 78 3.55 21.46 0.21
CA ASP A 78 3.59 20.17 0.90
C ASP A 78 2.53 19.17 0.39
N ILE A 79 1.34 19.70 0.09
CA ILE A 79 0.23 18.94 -0.48
C ILE A 79 0.58 18.29 -1.81
N LEU A 80 1.51 18.84 -2.59
CA LEU A 80 1.87 18.28 -3.89
C LEU A 80 2.91 17.16 -3.80
N GLY A 81 3.61 17.02 -2.67
CA GLY A 81 4.73 16.09 -2.51
C GLY A 81 4.40 14.89 -1.61
N PRO A 82 4.98 14.78 -0.40
CA PRO A 82 4.83 13.61 0.47
C PRO A 82 3.38 13.23 0.77
N SER A 83 2.54 14.23 1.07
CA SER A 83 1.14 14.04 1.46
C SER A 83 0.32 13.37 0.35
N LEU A 84 0.47 13.85 -0.88
CA LEU A 84 -0.15 13.26 -2.08
C LEU A 84 0.42 11.88 -2.39
N PHE A 85 1.73 11.70 -2.26
CA PHE A 85 2.39 10.42 -2.51
C PHE A 85 1.91 9.31 -1.57
N VAL A 86 1.75 9.63 -0.27
CA VAL A 86 1.20 8.72 0.74
C VAL A 86 -0.25 8.38 0.42
N PHE A 87 -1.08 9.37 0.11
CA PHE A 87 -2.48 9.16 -0.25
C PHE A 87 -2.64 8.21 -1.45
N LEU A 88 -1.87 8.44 -2.53
CA LEU A 88 -1.87 7.60 -3.72
C LEU A 88 -1.35 6.18 -3.45
N SER A 89 -0.40 6.04 -2.53
CA SER A 89 0.13 4.74 -2.13
C SER A 89 -0.95 3.91 -1.45
N ALA A 90 -1.68 4.49 -0.49
CA ALA A 90 -2.80 3.83 0.18
C ALA A 90 -3.95 3.51 -0.79
N LEU A 91 -4.31 4.46 -1.67
CA LEU A 91 -5.34 4.26 -2.69
C LEU A 91 -5.00 3.11 -3.64
N SER A 92 -3.73 2.99 -4.07
CA SER A 92 -3.30 1.95 -5.01
C SER A 92 -3.40 0.52 -4.48
N VAL A 93 -3.49 0.34 -3.15
CA VAL A 93 -3.69 -0.97 -2.51
C VAL A 93 -5.01 -1.61 -2.96
N ILE A 94 -6.04 -0.80 -3.19
CA ILE A 94 -7.37 -1.26 -3.59
C ILE A 94 -7.31 -2.07 -4.88
N PHE A 95 -6.62 -1.55 -5.89
CA PHE A 95 -6.45 -2.22 -7.18
C PHE A 95 -5.77 -3.58 -7.02
N SER A 96 -4.73 -3.65 -6.19
CA SER A 96 -4.02 -4.89 -5.91
C SER A 96 -4.92 -5.94 -5.26
N ILE A 97 -5.81 -5.55 -4.34
CA ILE A 97 -6.72 -6.46 -3.64
C ILE A 97 -7.89 -6.87 -4.52
N ARG A 98 -8.61 -5.89 -5.08
CA ARG A 98 -9.86 -6.13 -5.79
C ARG A 98 -9.65 -6.93 -7.06
N LYS A 99 -8.58 -6.69 -7.81
CA LYS A 99 -8.22 -7.45 -9.02
C LYS A 99 -7.93 -8.93 -8.73
N LYS A 100 -7.42 -9.24 -7.54
CA LYS A 100 -7.09 -10.62 -7.10
C LYS A 100 -8.26 -11.32 -6.42
N THR A 101 -9.22 -10.55 -5.91
CA THR A 101 -10.41 -11.08 -5.24
C THR A 101 -11.25 -11.85 -6.26
N GLY A 102 -11.60 -13.10 -5.96
CA GLY A 102 -12.29 -14.00 -6.87
C GLY A 102 -11.37 -14.82 -7.79
N ARG A 103 -10.09 -14.44 -7.94
CA ARG A 103 -9.10 -15.21 -8.73
C ARG A 103 -8.13 -16.01 -7.86
N LEU A 104 -7.78 -15.48 -6.69
CA LEU A 104 -6.82 -16.09 -5.76
C LEU A 104 -7.43 -16.32 -4.37
N PRO A 105 -6.97 -17.33 -3.62
CA PRO A 105 -7.39 -17.53 -2.24
C PRO A 105 -7.05 -16.32 -1.35
N LYS A 106 -7.96 -15.95 -0.45
CA LYS A 106 -7.78 -14.80 0.47
C LYS A 106 -6.47 -14.87 1.28
N LYS A 107 -6.02 -16.07 1.65
CA LYS A 107 -4.75 -16.29 2.38
C LYS A 107 -3.53 -15.87 1.55
N VAL A 108 -3.52 -16.16 0.25
CA VAL A 108 -2.44 -15.79 -0.67
C VAL A 108 -2.41 -14.29 -0.92
N ILE A 109 -3.58 -13.67 -1.12
CA ILE A 109 -3.71 -12.20 -1.26
C ILE A 109 -3.15 -11.51 -0.03
N ARG A 110 -3.55 -11.95 1.17
CA ARG A 110 -3.04 -11.44 2.45
C ARG A 110 -1.53 -11.57 2.54
N ALA A 111 -0.98 -12.76 2.28
CA ALA A 111 0.46 -13.01 2.38
C ALA A 111 1.27 -12.10 1.44
N ARG A 112 0.81 -11.90 0.20
CA ARG A 112 1.48 -11.01 -0.76
C ARG A 112 1.46 -9.54 -0.30
N ILE A 113 0.34 -9.06 0.24
CA ILE A 113 0.23 -7.67 0.73
C ILE A 113 1.10 -7.47 1.97
N PHE A 114 1.06 -8.43 2.90
CA PHE A 114 1.87 -8.39 4.11
C PHE A 114 3.36 -8.44 3.78
N SER A 115 3.78 -9.38 2.93
CA SER A 115 5.17 -9.51 2.49
C SER A 115 5.64 -8.21 1.86
N ARG A 116 4.89 -7.65 0.91
CA ARG A 116 5.22 -6.35 0.29
C ARG A 116 5.30 -5.22 1.33
N GLY A 117 4.30 -5.11 2.21
CA GLY A 117 4.26 -4.08 3.25
C GLY A 117 5.46 -4.16 4.20
N ILE A 118 5.76 -5.38 4.69
CA ILE A 118 6.90 -5.65 5.58
C ILE A 118 8.23 -5.38 4.86
N SER A 119 8.38 -5.77 3.60
CA SER A 119 9.59 -5.48 2.82
C SER A 119 9.85 -3.97 2.71
N ILE A 120 8.82 -3.18 2.40
CA ILE A 120 8.95 -1.71 2.32
C ILE A 120 9.26 -1.14 3.71
N MET A 121 8.62 -1.63 4.77
CA MET A 121 8.93 -1.21 6.14
C MET A 121 10.36 -1.54 6.54
N ALA A 122 10.88 -2.71 6.16
CA ALA A 122 12.27 -3.10 6.43
C ALA A 122 13.26 -2.17 5.73
N ILE A 123 12.99 -1.80 4.46
CA ILE A 123 13.76 -0.77 3.76
C ILE A 123 13.65 0.57 4.51
N GLY A 124 12.46 0.93 4.99
CA GLY A 124 12.24 2.12 5.81
C GLY A 124 13.03 2.14 7.12
N VAL A 125 13.19 1.00 7.79
CA VAL A 125 14.02 0.87 9.00
C VAL A 125 15.49 1.07 8.68
N ILE A 126 16.00 0.46 7.60
CA ILE A 126 17.38 0.69 7.14
C ILE A 126 17.57 2.17 6.79
N PHE A 127 16.59 2.76 6.13
CA PHE A 127 16.58 4.16 5.78
C PHE A 127 16.61 5.07 7.02
N ASN A 128 15.90 4.70 8.10
CA ASN A 128 15.98 5.42 9.37
C ASN A 128 17.38 5.42 9.97
N ILE A 129 18.12 4.30 9.90
CA ILE A 129 19.50 4.24 10.42
C ILE A 129 20.37 5.31 9.74
N VAL A 130 20.31 5.39 8.41
CA VAL A 130 21.16 6.31 7.63
C VAL A 130 20.63 7.75 7.72
N GLY A 131 19.33 7.96 7.52
CA GLY A 131 18.72 9.28 7.49
C GLY A 131 18.66 9.93 8.88
N LEU A 132 18.20 9.21 9.90
CA LEU A 132 18.03 9.76 11.23
C LEU A 132 19.35 10.02 11.94
N SER A 133 20.36 9.17 11.74
CA SER A 133 21.68 9.43 12.34
C SER A 133 22.31 10.74 11.84
N ILE A 134 21.98 11.17 10.62
CA ILE A 134 22.44 12.44 10.05
C ILE A 134 21.58 13.63 10.54
N VAL A 135 20.26 13.47 10.58
CA VAL A 135 19.33 14.58 10.85
C VAL A 135 19.05 14.78 12.35
N ARG A 136 19.03 13.70 13.14
CA ARG A 136 18.71 13.64 14.57
C ARG A 136 19.72 12.76 15.31
N PRO A 137 20.98 13.25 15.47
CA PRO A 137 22.02 12.50 16.18
C PRO A 137 21.72 12.30 17.67
N ASP A 138 20.71 13.00 18.20
CA ASP A 138 20.21 12.89 19.58
C ASP A 138 19.50 11.57 19.88
N ILE A 139 19.07 10.81 18.85
CA ILE A 139 18.32 9.57 19.04
C ILE A 139 19.30 8.38 18.99
N PRO A 140 19.56 7.70 20.12
CA PRO A 140 20.53 6.61 20.16
C PRO A 140 19.98 5.34 19.51
N PHE A 141 20.89 4.45 19.10
CA PHE A 141 20.55 3.08 18.75
C PHE A 141 20.10 2.30 20.02
N PRO A 142 19.03 1.48 19.97
CA PRO A 142 18.24 1.07 18.80
C PRO A 142 16.98 1.92 18.53
N LEU A 143 16.78 3.04 19.23
CA LEU A 143 15.57 3.87 19.07
C LEU A 143 15.49 4.50 17.68
N ASN A 144 16.64 4.82 17.08
CA ASN A 144 16.74 5.32 15.70
C ASN A 144 16.36 4.30 14.61
N LEU A 145 16.04 3.04 14.97
CA LEU A 145 15.46 2.08 14.02
C LEU A 145 13.99 2.41 13.72
N TRP A 146 13.30 3.03 14.68
CA TRP A 146 11.88 3.28 14.62
C TRP A 146 11.58 4.75 14.32
N GLY A 147 10.99 4.98 13.15
CA GLY A 147 10.78 6.30 12.59
C GLY A 147 9.65 6.25 11.58
N TRP A 148 8.57 7.00 11.78
CA TRP A 148 7.50 7.09 10.76
C TRP A 148 7.93 7.96 9.59
N ASN A 149 8.91 7.48 8.83
CA ASN A 149 9.24 8.00 7.52
C ASN A 149 8.23 7.52 6.47
N ILE A 150 8.30 8.10 5.28
CA ILE A 150 7.35 7.81 4.19
C ILE A 150 7.36 6.35 3.74
N LEU A 151 8.51 5.67 3.74
CA LEU A 151 8.59 4.26 3.36
C LEU A 151 7.91 3.37 4.40
N MET A 152 8.23 3.60 5.68
CA MET A 152 7.63 2.86 6.78
C MET A 152 6.11 3.05 6.79
N PHE A 153 5.64 4.28 6.60
CA PHE A 153 4.21 4.55 6.51
C PHE A 153 3.57 3.92 5.27
N ILE A 154 4.20 3.98 4.08
CA ILE A 154 3.70 3.32 2.87
C ILE A 154 3.56 1.82 3.10
N GLY A 155 4.59 1.16 3.64
CA GLY A 155 4.55 -0.27 3.92
C GLY A 155 3.45 -0.65 4.92
N PHE A 156 3.29 0.14 5.99
CA PHE A 156 2.21 -0.03 6.95
C PHE A 156 0.82 0.21 6.33
N SER A 157 0.69 1.23 5.47
CA SER A 157 -0.58 1.58 4.81
C SER A 157 -1.11 0.43 3.93
N GLN A 158 -0.24 -0.40 3.35
CA GLN A 158 -0.63 -1.60 2.60
C GLN A 158 -1.42 -2.57 3.50
N ILE A 159 -0.91 -2.80 4.70
CA ILE A 159 -1.47 -3.72 5.69
C ILE A 159 -2.77 -3.14 6.27
N ALA A 160 -2.74 -1.87 6.68
CA ALA A 160 -3.88 -1.19 7.25
C ALA A 160 -5.06 -1.12 6.25
N SER A 161 -4.78 -0.74 4.99
CA SER A 161 -5.81 -0.64 3.94
C SER A 161 -6.45 -2.00 3.62
N TYR A 162 -5.68 -3.09 3.69
CA TYR A 162 -6.23 -4.44 3.53
C TYR A 162 -7.28 -4.79 4.60
N TYR A 163 -7.06 -4.39 5.85
CA TYR A 163 -8.05 -4.59 6.91
C TYR A 163 -9.21 -3.60 6.84
N ALA A 164 -8.93 -2.34 6.50
CA ALA A 164 -9.97 -1.32 6.33
C ALA A 164 -11.01 -1.78 5.30
N LEU A 165 -10.60 -2.43 4.21
CA LEU A 165 -11.52 -2.95 3.18
C LEU A 165 -12.50 -4.03 3.65
N LYS A 166 -12.25 -4.67 4.80
CA LYS A 166 -13.20 -5.63 5.38
C LYS A 166 -14.38 -4.93 6.07
N LEU A 167 -14.28 -3.63 6.28
CA LEU A 167 -15.30 -2.81 6.92
C LEU A 167 -16.23 -2.18 5.87
N LYS A 168 -17.47 -1.91 6.29
CA LYS A 168 -18.44 -1.16 5.47
C LYS A 168 -17.91 0.25 5.17
N LYS A 169 -18.26 0.82 3.99
CA LYS A 169 -17.80 2.15 3.54
C LYS A 169 -18.03 3.23 4.63
N TRP A 170 -19.20 3.26 5.26
CA TRP A 170 -19.52 4.23 6.32
C TRP A 170 -18.69 4.06 7.59
N LEU A 171 -18.36 2.82 7.99
CA LEU A 171 -17.51 2.56 9.16
C LEU A 171 -16.09 3.07 8.93
N ARG A 172 -15.56 2.91 7.71
CA ARG A 172 -14.25 3.46 7.34
C ARG A 172 -14.25 4.99 7.39
N ALA A 173 -15.29 5.63 6.87
CA ALA A 173 -15.43 7.08 6.94
C ALA A 173 -15.46 7.56 8.40
N LEU A 174 -16.29 6.91 9.23
CA LEU A 174 -16.40 7.23 10.65
C LEU A 174 -15.06 7.05 11.38
N LEU A 175 -14.38 5.91 11.20
CA LEU A 175 -13.08 5.66 11.84
C LEU A 175 -12.01 6.65 11.37
N GLY A 176 -11.97 6.98 10.08
CA GLY A 176 -11.06 7.98 9.55
C GLY A 176 -11.27 9.35 10.18
N VAL A 177 -12.53 9.79 10.29
CA VAL A 177 -12.89 11.07 10.93
C VAL A 177 -12.54 11.06 12.42
N ILE A 178 -12.90 9.99 13.15
CA ILE A 178 -12.57 9.83 14.57
C ILE A 178 -11.05 9.91 14.80
N ILE A 179 -10.25 9.23 13.97
CA ILE A 179 -8.78 9.28 14.06
C ILE A 179 -8.30 10.72 13.87
N ILE A 180 -8.78 11.44 12.85
CA ILE A 180 -8.36 12.83 12.59
C ILE A 180 -8.63 13.72 13.82
N PHE A 181 -9.83 13.66 14.40
CA PHE A 181 -10.19 14.52 15.54
C PHE A 181 -9.51 14.14 16.85
N ILE A 182 -9.32 12.86 17.14
CA ILE A 182 -8.71 12.40 18.41
C ILE A 182 -7.19 12.61 18.41
N SER A 183 -6.55 12.59 17.23
CA SER A 183 -5.09 12.54 17.13
C SER A 183 -4.35 13.67 17.85
N PRO A 184 -4.69 14.97 17.67
CA PRO A 184 -3.94 16.04 18.35
C PRO A 184 -4.03 15.93 19.88
N THR A 185 -5.22 15.71 20.42
CA THR A 185 -5.43 15.57 21.87
C THR A 185 -4.67 14.37 22.44
N LEU A 186 -4.74 13.22 21.75
CA LEU A 186 -4.02 12.03 22.16
C LEU A 186 -2.51 12.26 22.13
N ARG A 187 -1.98 12.87 21.07
CA ARG A 187 -0.54 13.16 20.94
C ARG A 187 -0.06 14.12 22.02
N PHE A 188 -0.82 15.17 22.31
CA PHE A 188 -0.52 16.10 23.40
C PHE A 188 -0.48 15.40 24.76
N TYR A 189 -1.49 14.56 25.06
CA TYR A 189 -1.52 13.76 26.27
C TYR A 189 -0.31 12.83 26.38
N LEU A 190 0.03 12.13 25.30
CA LEU A 190 1.19 11.24 25.24
C LEU A 190 2.50 12.00 25.45
N TYR A 191 2.63 13.19 24.85
CA TYR A 191 3.82 14.03 24.97
C TYR A 191 4.06 14.49 26.41
N ILE A 192 3.02 14.94 27.13
CA ILE A 192 3.14 15.37 28.53
C ILE A 192 3.49 14.19 29.45
N GLY A 193 2.86 13.03 29.23
CA GLY A 193 3.00 11.89 30.13
C GLY A 193 4.22 11.01 29.87
N LYS A 194 4.92 11.16 28.74
CA LYS A 194 5.97 10.22 28.30
C LYS A 194 7.12 10.06 29.30
N ASP A 195 7.46 11.10 30.06
CA ASP A 195 8.58 11.03 31.01
C ASP A 195 8.15 10.50 32.40
N SER A 196 6.85 10.37 32.63
CA SER A 196 6.27 9.96 33.92
C SER A 196 5.81 8.50 33.96
N ASN A 197 5.53 7.90 32.80
CA ASN A 197 4.89 6.59 32.71
C ASN A 197 5.42 5.79 31.52
N LEU A 198 5.95 4.58 31.78
CA LEU A 198 6.53 3.72 30.75
C LEU A 198 5.52 3.33 29.65
N LEU A 199 4.26 3.08 30.00
CA LEU A 199 3.25 2.76 29.00
C LEU A 199 2.96 3.96 28.10
N ILE A 200 2.88 5.16 28.67
CA ILE A 200 2.72 6.40 27.89
C ILE A 200 3.92 6.63 26.99
N TRP A 201 5.14 6.40 27.49
CA TRP A 201 6.36 6.47 26.70
C TRP A 201 6.33 5.51 25.50
N ILE A 202 5.98 4.24 25.72
CA ILE A 202 5.86 3.23 24.64
C ILE A 202 4.82 3.67 23.61
N LEU A 203 3.67 4.17 24.07
CA LEU A 203 2.60 4.64 23.17
C LEU A 203 3.03 5.88 22.39
N HIS A 204 3.69 6.86 23.02
CA HIS A 204 4.26 8.03 22.36
C HIS A 204 5.28 7.62 21.29
N PHE A 205 6.17 6.69 21.62
CA PHE A 205 7.16 6.13 20.70
C PHE A 205 6.52 5.42 19.50
N ILE A 206 5.46 4.64 19.70
CA ILE A 206 4.77 3.93 18.60
C ILE A 206 3.93 4.89 17.77
N ILE A 207 3.22 5.83 18.38
CA ILE A 207 2.23 6.68 17.70
C ILE A 207 2.88 7.89 17.06
N THR A 208 3.64 8.66 17.83
CA THR A 208 4.28 9.88 17.35
C THR A 208 5.64 9.58 16.74
N SER A 209 6.37 8.59 17.26
CA SER A 209 7.74 8.26 16.86
C SER A 209 8.76 9.35 17.24
N PRO A 210 10.03 8.96 17.47
CA PRO A 210 11.14 9.92 17.61
C PRO A 210 11.26 10.90 16.44
N THR A 211 10.75 10.54 15.26
CA THR A 211 10.77 11.38 14.05
C THR A 211 9.36 11.55 13.48
N PRO A 212 8.64 12.58 13.92
CA PRO A 212 7.22 12.73 13.64
C PRO A 212 6.92 13.40 12.29
N GLU A 213 7.56 12.95 11.21
CA GLU A 213 7.31 13.49 9.86
C GLU A 213 5.96 13.04 9.30
N LEU A 214 5.61 11.76 9.51
CA LEU A 214 4.34 11.13 9.11
C LEU A 214 3.81 10.23 10.23
N THR A 215 3.61 10.81 11.41
CA THR A 215 3.13 10.12 12.63
C THR A 215 1.99 9.13 12.35
N LEU A 216 1.95 7.99 13.03
CA LEU A 216 0.90 6.98 12.80
C LEU A 216 -0.50 7.60 12.92
N LEU A 217 -0.71 8.43 13.92
CA LEU A 217 -1.90 9.24 14.11
C LEU A 217 -1.53 10.70 13.84
N PRO A 218 -2.21 11.43 12.93
CA PRO A 218 -3.48 11.07 12.28
C PRO A 218 -3.37 10.32 10.96
N TRP A 219 -2.18 10.06 10.41
CA TRP A 219 -2.02 9.58 9.04
C TRP A 219 -2.73 8.24 8.74
N LEU A 220 -2.91 7.38 9.74
CA LEU A 220 -3.72 6.16 9.65
C LEU A 220 -5.14 6.41 9.10
N ALA A 221 -5.72 7.60 9.33
CA ALA A 221 -7.02 7.97 8.77
C ALA A 221 -7.05 7.88 7.24
N ILE A 222 -5.93 8.19 6.57
CA ILE A 222 -5.81 8.07 5.12
C ILE A 222 -6.05 6.63 4.67
N CYS A 223 -5.57 5.63 5.41
CA CYS A 223 -5.78 4.22 5.09
C CYS A 223 -7.28 3.85 5.09
N PHE A 224 -8.09 4.50 5.92
CA PHE A 224 -9.54 4.27 5.93
C PHE A 224 -10.24 5.05 4.83
N ILE A 225 -9.97 6.35 4.70
CA ILE A 225 -10.69 7.24 3.79
C ILE A 225 -10.32 6.95 2.32
N SER A 226 -9.02 6.79 2.01
CA SER A 226 -8.55 6.50 0.65
C SER A 226 -9.15 5.21 0.08
N THR A 227 -9.46 4.22 0.92
CA THR A 227 -10.05 2.96 0.44
C THR A 227 -11.47 3.13 -0.09
N ILE A 228 -12.21 4.15 0.36
CA ILE A 228 -13.55 4.46 -0.14
C ILE A 228 -13.44 5.04 -1.55
N PHE A 229 -12.58 6.03 -1.74
CA PHE A 229 -12.35 6.65 -3.05
C PHE A 229 -11.66 5.71 -4.03
N GLY A 230 -10.77 4.85 -3.55
CA GLY A 230 -10.15 3.81 -4.37
C GLY A 230 -11.16 2.76 -4.86
N GLU A 231 -12.22 2.46 -4.10
CA GLU A 231 -13.32 1.61 -4.59
C GLU A 231 -14.13 2.30 -5.68
N PHE A 232 -14.49 3.59 -5.52
CA PHE A 232 -15.19 4.33 -6.56
C PHE A 232 -14.38 4.40 -7.85
N LEU A 233 -13.07 4.67 -7.75
CA LEU A 233 -12.19 4.67 -8.90
C LEU A 233 -12.10 3.27 -9.54
N PHE A 234 -11.95 2.21 -8.74
CA PHE A 234 -11.90 0.84 -9.26
C PHE A 234 -13.20 0.42 -9.96
N GLU A 235 -14.36 0.74 -9.37
CA GLU A 235 -15.69 0.49 -9.95
C GLU A 235 -15.83 1.20 -11.30
N ALA A 236 -15.46 2.48 -11.38
CA ALA A 236 -15.48 3.24 -12.63
C ALA A 236 -14.52 2.67 -13.69
N MET A 237 -13.33 2.22 -13.28
CA MET A 237 -12.35 1.61 -14.20
C MET A 237 -12.81 0.26 -14.77
N ILE A 238 -13.58 -0.53 -14.00
CA ILE A 238 -14.18 -1.77 -14.50
C ILE A 238 -15.28 -1.48 -15.51
N ASP A 239 -16.15 -0.51 -15.19
CA ASP A 239 -17.25 -0.11 -16.06
C ASP A 239 -16.72 0.43 -17.40
N GLY A 240 -15.74 1.33 -17.34
CA GLY A 240 -15.09 1.90 -18.52
C GLY A 240 -15.97 2.83 -19.36
N SER A 241 -17.25 3.03 -18.99
CA SER A 241 -18.11 3.99 -19.67
C SER A 241 -17.75 5.43 -19.34
N GLU A 242 -17.97 6.32 -20.33
CA GLU A 242 -17.78 7.76 -20.14
C GLU A 242 -18.70 8.31 -19.03
N ALA A 243 -19.89 7.72 -18.86
CA ALA A 243 -20.82 8.07 -17.80
C ALA A 243 -20.26 7.77 -16.41
N ALA A 244 -19.67 6.58 -16.21
CA ALA A 244 -19.02 6.20 -14.97
C ALA A 244 -17.82 7.12 -14.66
N TYR A 245 -17.01 7.44 -15.67
CA TYR A 245 -15.88 8.37 -15.52
C TYR A 245 -16.33 9.79 -15.16
N LYS A 246 -17.38 10.32 -15.79
CA LYS A 246 -17.96 11.62 -15.42
C LYS A 246 -18.55 11.61 -14.01
N HIS A 247 -19.18 10.53 -13.59
CA HIS A 247 -19.71 10.39 -12.24
C HIS A 247 -18.59 10.36 -11.18
N LEU A 248 -17.52 9.62 -11.44
CA LEU A 248 -16.34 9.60 -10.59
C LEU A 248 -15.70 10.98 -10.47
N PHE A 249 -15.49 11.66 -11.60
CA PHE A 249 -14.93 13.02 -11.63
C PHE A 249 -15.75 13.97 -10.76
N LYS A 250 -17.08 13.98 -10.91
CA LYS A 250 -17.97 14.81 -10.08
C LYS A 250 -17.86 14.46 -8.60
N THR A 251 -17.83 13.16 -8.28
CA THR A 251 -17.69 12.68 -6.90
C THR A 251 -16.40 13.20 -6.27
N PHE A 252 -15.27 13.12 -6.98
CA PHE A 252 -13.98 13.57 -6.47
C PHE A 252 -13.92 15.11 -6.34
N ILE A 253 -14.49 15.85 -7.29
CA ILE A 253 -14.56 17.32 -7.20
C ILE A 253 -15.42 17.76 -6.00
N ILE A 254 -16.61 17.19 -5.82
CA ILE A 254 -17.52 17.56 -4.74
C ILE A 254 -16.88 17.27 -3.38
N TRP A 255 -16.45 16.04 -3.15
CA TRP A 255 -15.84 15.67 -1.88
C TRP A 255 -14.49 16.34 -1.65
N GLY A 256 -13.68 16.49 -2.70
CA GLY A 256 -12.42 17.22 -2.63
C GLY A 256 -12.62 18.66 -2.17
N THR A 257 -13.60 19.36 -2.74
CA THR A 257 -13.93 20.75 -2.37
C THR A 257 -14.43 20.84 -0.94
N ILE A 258 -15.37 19.97 -0.53
CA ILE A 258 -15.90 19.94 0.84
C ILE A 258 -14.76 19.76 1.85
N LEU A 259 -13.87 18.79 1.62
CA LEU A 259 -12.78 18.49 2.55
C LEU A 259 -11.72 19.61 2.60
N VAL A 260 -11.43 20.27 1.47
CA VAL A 260 -10.56 21.46 1.46
C VAL A 260 -11.18 22.58 2.29
N VAL A 261 -12.46 22.90 2.08
CA VAL A 261 -13.16 23.95 2.83
C VAL A 261 -13.17 23.63 4.33
N VAL A 262 -13.50 22.39 4.71
CA VAL A 262 -13.46 21.94 6.11
C VAL A 262 -12.05 22.04 6.69
N GLY A 263 -11.02 21.66 5.94
CA GLY A 263 -9.63 21.74 6.39
C GLY A 263 -9.17 23.18 6.62
N VAL A 264 -9.49 24.10 5.70
CA VAL A 264 -9.18 25.52 5.83
C VAL A 264 -9.92 26.15 7.01
N ILE A 265 -11.21 25.86 7.18
CA ILE A 265 -12.02 26.41 8.29
C ILE A 265 -11.49 25.91 9.63
N THR A 266 -11.23 24.60 9.76
CA THR A 266 -10.78 24.01 11.03
C THR A 266 -9.32 24.34 11.35
N GLY A 267 -8.49 24.58 10.34
CA GLY A 267 -7.06 24.91 10.51
C GLY A 267 -6.71 26.38 10.24
N TRP A 268 -7.66 27.30 10.30
CA TRP A 268 -7.40 28.73 10.01
C TRP A 268 -6.49 29.41 11.05
N GLN A 269 -6.42 28.85 12.26
CA GLN A 269 -5.61 29.40 13.34
C GLN A 269 -4.13 29.39 12.97
N LEU A 270 -3.46 30.51 13.28
CA LEU A 270 -2.02 30.64 13.10
C LEU A 270 -1.30 30.02 14.30
N GLN A 271 -0.34 29.15 14.01
CA GLN A 271 0.46 28.47 15.01
C GLN A 271 1.91 28.94 14.95
N THR A 272 2.55 28.98 16.12
CA THR A 272 3.98 29.29 16.31
C THR A 272 4.61 28.20 17.19
N PRO A 273 5.95 28.15 17.33
CA PRO A 273 6.60 27.23 18.26
C PRO A 273 6.18 27.38 19.73
N GLU A 274 5.53 28.49 20.08
CA GLU A 274 4.97 28.74 21.42
C GLU A 274 3.60 28.09 21.61
N THR A 275 2.79 28.02 20.56
CA THR A 275 1.44 27.44 20.61
C THR A 275 1.42 25.94 20.28
N LEU A 276 2.40 25.47 19.49
CA LEU A 276 2.50 24.08 19.06
C LEU A 276 3.94 23.58 19.19
N VAL A 277 4.10 22.41 19.82
CA VAL A 277 5.42 21.84 20.11
C VAL A 277 6.12 21.40 18.81
N GLU A 278 7.18 22.11 18.41
CA GLU A 278 7.93 21.85 17.17
C GLU A 278 8.49 20.42 17.11
N SER A 279 8.91 19.85 18.24
CA SER A 279 9.42 18.47 18.28
C SER A 279 8.35 17.43 17.96
N GLU A 280 7.08 17.72 18.20
CA GLU A 280 5.94 16.89 17.80
C GLU A 280 5.46 17.27 16.39
N TYR A 281 5.59 18.52 15.96
CA TYR A 281 5.15 19.01 14.66
C TYR A 281 6.32 19.61 13.86
N PRO A 282 7.23 18.78 13.30
CA PRO A 282 8.47 19.27 12.70
C PRO A 282 8.26 20.17 11.49
N HIS A 283 7.10 20.10 10.84
CA HIS A 283 6.75 20.99 9.74
C HIS A 283 6.71 22.46 10.16
N LEU A 284 6.49 22.73 11.45
CA LEU A 284 6.55 24.07 12.03
C LEU A 284 7.96 24.68 11.94
N ARG A 285 9.02 23.88 11.77
CA ARG A 285 10.36 24.39 11.49
C ARG A 285 10.42 25.26 10.23
N LEU A 286 9.54 25.03 9.26
CA LEU A 286 9.44 25.89 8.08
C LEU A 286 9.05 27.32 8.45
N TYR A 287 8.23 27.52 9.49
CA TYR A 287 7.94 28.86 10.04
C TYR A 287 9.19 29.55 10.55
N THR A 288 10.01 28.85 11.33
CA THR A 288 11.29 29.36 11.80
C THR A 288 12.22 29.72 10.63
N ILE A 289 12.24 28.90 9.57
CA ILE A 289 13.04 29.17 8.36
C ILE A 289 12.52 30.39 7.59
N MET A 290 11.20 30.53 7.40
CA MET A 290 10.58 31.67 6.71
C MET A 290 10.92 33.02 7.35
N ASN A 291 11.05 33.04 8.68
CA ASN A 291 11.34 34.22 9.48
C ASN A 291 12.85 34.48 9.68
N GLN A 292 13.74 33.81 8.94
CA GLN A 292 15.18 34.09 8.98
C GLN A 292 15.58 35.35 8.20
N GLN A 293 14.67 35.95 7.44
CA GLN A 293 14.92 37.19 6.70
C GLN A 293 14.46 38.42 7.49
N ASP A 294 15.03 39.58 7.16
CA ASP A 294 14.86 40.81 7.93
C ASP A 294 13.69 41.71 7.47
N TYR A 295 12.99 41.38 6.38
CA TYR A 295 12.05 42.30 5.73
C TYR A 295 10.57 42.07 6.09
N TYR A 296 10.15 40.86 6.45
CA TYR A 296 8.75 40.57 6.78
C TYR A 296 8.59 39.41 7.76
N HIS A 297 8.12 39.66 8.98
CA HIS A 297 7.91 38.58 9.94
C HIS A 297 6.50 38.01 9.81
N PHE A 298 6.39 36.72 9.48
CA PHE A 298 5.12 36.00 9.47
C PHE A 298 4.60 35.89 10.92
N PRO A 299 3.33 36.20 11.19
CA PRO A 299 2.75 36.09 12.54
C PRO A 299 2.50 34.64 12.99
N GLY A 300 2.52 33.69 12.07
CA GLY A 300 2.37 32.26 12.34
C GLY A 300 2.14 31.48 11.05
N MET A 301 2.06 30.15 11.16
CA MET A 301 1.69 29.26 10.07
C MET A 301 0.25 28.77 10.25
N PRO A 302 -0.62 28.89 9.24
CA PRO A 302 -1.96 28.31 9.31
C PRO A 302 -1.91 26.82 9.63
N GLU A 303 -2.70 26.39 10.62
CA GLU A 303 -2.70 25.01 11.10
C GLU A 303 -3.01 24.00 9.98
N PHE A 304 -3.83 24.36 8.97
CA PHE A 304 -4.11 23.48 7.83
C PHE A 304 -2.88 23.21 6.93
N LEU A 305 -1.81 23.99 7.05
CA LEU A 305 -0.52 23.74 6.38
C LEU A 305 0.45 22.92 7.25
N ILE A 306 0.15 22.71 8.53
CA ILE A 306 1.04 21.98 9.45
C ILE A 306 0.69 20.50 9.43
N ARG A 307 1.64 19.66 9.02
CA ARG A 307 1.43 18.20 8.95
C ARG A 307 0.92 17.62 10.27
N GLY A 308 -0.11 16.77 10.18
CA GLY A 308 -0.61 15.99 11.31
C GLY A 308 -1.58 16.73 12.24
N THR A 309 -2.05 17.91 11.86
CA THR A 309 -3.16 18.64 12.51
C THR A 309 -4.52 18.27 11.90
N ILE A 310 -5.62 18.68 12.53
CA ILE A 310 -6.98 18.35 12.05
C ILE A 310 -7.21 18.99 10.68
N GLY A 311 -6.97 20.31 10.59
CA GLY A 311 -7.16 21.07 9.36
C GLY A 311 -6.33 20.52 8.22
N ASN A 312 -5.08 20.13 8.50
CA ASN A 312 -4.18 19.59 7.49
C ASN A 312 -4.63 18.25 6.93
N MET A 313 -5.18 17.36 7.76
CA MET A 313 -5.64 16.06 7.27
C MET A 313 -6.83 16.19 6.31
N PHE A 314 -7.80 17.06 6.64
CA PHE A 314 -8.93 17.32 5.74
C PHE A 314 -8.47 18.05 4.47
N TYR A 315 -7.64 19.08 4.61
CA TYR A 315 -7.08 19.83 3.49
C TYR A 315 -6.33 18.90 2.53
N ASN A 316 -5.45 18.04 3.05
CA ASN A 316 -4.61 17.16 2.24
C ASN A 316 -5.42 16.09 1.50
N ILE A 317 -6.39 15.45 2.17
CA ILE A 317 -7.26 14.47 1.52
C ILE A 317 -8.09 15.17 0.44
N GLY A 318 -8.66 16.34 0.75
CA GLY A 318 -9.48 17.10 -0.19
C GLY A 318 -8.71 17.52 -1.44
N ALA A 319 -7.54 18.14 -1.26
CA ALA A 319 -6.70 18.57 -2.35
C ALA A 319 -6.15 17.39 -3.17
N ALA A 320 -5.81 16.26 -2.55
CA ALA A 320 -5.44 15.05 -3.29
C ALA A 320 -6.57 14.56 -4.21
N LEU A 321 -7.82 14.57 -3.74
CA LEU A 321 -8.98 14.21 -4.58
C LEU A 321 -9.17 15.19 -5.75
N LEU A 322 -9.00 16.49 -5.52
CA LEU A 322 -9.10 17.49 -6.57
C LEU A 322 -8.01 17.30 -7.63
N ILE A 323 -6.75 17.09 -7.22
CA ILE A 323 -5.63 16.84 -8.12
C ILE A 323 -5.89 15.57 -8.94
N ILE A 324 -6.32 14.49 -8.30
CA ILE A 324 -6.66 13.25 -9.00
C ILE A 324 -7.81 13.48 -9.97
N ALA A 325 -8.86 14.22 -9.59
CA ALA A 325 -9.99 14.53 -10.48
C ALA A 325 -9.54 15.28 -11.73
N VAL A 326 -8.72 16.32 -11.57
CA VAL A 326 -8.17 17.10 -12.70
C VAL A 326 -7.32 16.21 -13.60
N CYS A 327 -6.37 15.45 -13.03
CA CYS A 327 -5.52 14.56 -13.82
C CYS A 327 -6.33 13.45 -14.51
N PHE A 328 -7.33 12.87 -13.84
CA PHE A 328 -8.22 11.86 -14.41
C PHE A 328 -9.02 12.42 -15.60
N TYR A 329 -9.53 13.65 -15.46
CA TYR A 329 -10.22 14.33 -16.56
C TYR A 329 -9.29 14.57 -17.76
N LEU A 330 -8.08 15.06 -17.52
CA LEU A 330 -7.13 15.38 -18.60
C LEU A 330 -6.59 14.13 -19.30
N ILE A 331 -6.27 13.08 -18.54
CA ILE A 331 -5.58 11.89 -19.06
C ILE A 331 -6.54 10.78 -19.47
N ASP A 332 -7.50 10.40 -18.62
CA ASP A 332 -8.35 9.24 -18.91
C ASP A 332 -9.59 9.62 -19.72
N ILE A 333 -10.15 10.82 -19.52
CA ILE A 333 -11.33 11.30 -20.28
C ILE A 333 -10.91 12.02 -21.56
N LYS A 334 -10.03 13.02 -21.46
CA LYS A 334 -9.58 13.83 -22.61
C LYS A 334 -8.46 13.18 -23.42
N LYS A 335 -7.82 12.11 -22.91
CA LYS A 335 -6.75 11.37 -23.59
C LYS A 335 -5.61 12.28 -24.08
N ILE A 336 -5.25 13.27 -23.27
CA ILE A 336 -4.09 14.12 -23.58
C ILE A 336 -2.83 13.25 -23.48
N ASP A 337 -2.14 13.08 -24.59
CA ASP A 337 -0.86 12.38 -24.66
C ASP A 337 0.19 13.30 -25.29
N ASN A 338 1.25 13.58 -24.54
CA ASN A 338 2.41 14.35 -24.98
C ASN A 338 3.64 13.89 -24.21
N SER A 339 4.82 14.32 -24.63
CA SER A 339 6.09 13.87 -24.03
C SER A 339 6.20 14.20 -22.54
N PHE A 340 5.63 15.33 -22.10
CA PHE A 340 5.63 15.71 -20.69
C PHE A 340 4.73 14.79 -19.84
N THR A 341 3.51 14.51 -20.31
CA THR A 341 2.60 13.52 -19.72
C THR A 341 3.25 12.14 -19.64
N SER A 342 3.87 11.69 -20.73
CA SER A 342 4.59 10.40 -20.79
C SER A 342 5.76 10.34 -19.81
N MET A 343 6.52 11.43 -19.66
CA MET A 343 7.59 11.55 -18.67
C MET A 343 7.04 11.44 -17.24
N LEU A 344 5.97 12.18 -16.89
CA LEU A 344 5.37 12.10 -15.56
C LEU A 344 4.85 10.69 -15.27
N ILE A 345 4.16 10.07 -16.21
CA ILE A 345 3.71 8.67 -16.08
C ILE A 345 4.91 7.76 -15.82
N TYR A 346 6.00 7.91 -16.58
CA TYR A 346 7.23 7.13 -16.36
C TYR A 346 7.76 7.31 -14.92
N TYR A 347 7.89 8.55 -14.46
CA TYR A 347 8.37 8.86 -13.10
C TYR A 347 7.47 8.24 -12.03
N GLY A 348 6.15 8.24 -12.24
CA GLY A 348 5.20 7.57 -11.35
C GLY A 348 5.43 6.08 -11.25
N LYS A 349 5.70 5.43 -12.39
CA LYS A 349 5.95 3.98 -12.47
C LYS A 349 7.22 3.55 -11.72
N VAL A 350 8.24 4.40 -11.67
CA VAL A 350 9.54 4.15 -11.02
C VAL A 350 9.74 4.98 -9.74
N SER A 351 8.65 5.55 -9.19
CA SER A 351 8.73 6.56 -8.14
C SER A 351 9.38 6.08 -6.84
N LEU A 352 9.21 4.82 -6.45
CA LEU A 352 9.85 4.25 -5.25
C LEU A 352 11.36 4.10 -5.44
N SER A 353 11.79 3.59 -6.60
CA SER A 353 13.20 3.59 -7.00
C SER A 353 13.78 5.01 -7.01
N LEU A 354 13.11 5.96 -7.67
CA LEU A 354 13.53 7.36 -7.74
C LEU A 354 13.70 7.96 -6.33
N PHE A 355 12.75 7.69 -5.44
CA PHE A 355 12.80 8.15 -4.05
C PHE A 355 14.09 7.69 -3.37
N LEU A 356 14.42 6.39 -3.41
CA LEU A 356 15.61 5.87 -2.74
C LEU A 356 16.91 6.34 -3.38
N VAL A 357 17.00 6.27 -4.71
CA VAL A 357 18.21 6.69 -5.43
C VAL A 357 18.47 8.18 -5.18
N HIS A 358 17.42 9.01 -5.16
CA HIS A 358 17.55 10.43 -4.89
C HIS A 358 18.28 10.73 -3.57
N TYR A 359 17.98 9.99 -2.49
CA TYR A 359 18.65 10.17 -1.20
C TYR A 359 20.15 9.89 -1.21
N ILE A 360 20.65 9.08 -2.15
CA ILE A 360 22.08 8.85 -2.33
C ILE A 360 22.78 10.12 -2.84
N PHE A 361 22.09 10.92 -3.66
CA PHE A 361 22.66 12.11 -4.29
C PHE A 361 22.44 13.41 -3.49
N ILE A 362 21.45 13.46 -2.58
CA ILE A 362 21.18 14.65 -1.76
C ILE A 362 22.44 15.20 -1.04
N PRO A 363 23.34 14.38 -0.45
CA PRO A 363 24.48 14.92 0.30
C PRO A 363 25.58 15.58 -0.55
N LEU A 364 25.50 15.56 -1.90
CA LEU A 364 26.62 15.99 -2.76
C LEU A 364 26.91 17.49 -2.75
N PHE A 365 25.87 18.34 -2.64
CA PHE A 365 26.02 19.79 -2.79
C PHE A 365 25.41 20.59 -1.63
N PRO A 366 25.81 20.34 -0.37
CA PRO A 366 25.20 20.99 0.79
C PRO A 366 25.43 22.50 0.74
N PHE A 367 24.33 23.26 0.72
CA PHE A 367 24.26 24.71 0.79
C PHE A 367 25.10 25.48 -0.26
N ARG A 368 25.16 24.99 -1.50
CA ARG A 368 26.05 25.54 -2.54
C ARG A 368 25.41 26.53 -3.50
N PHE A 369 24.12 26.45 -3.77
CA PHE A 369 23.51 27.17 -4.89
C PHE A 369 22.60 28.31 -4.44
N ASN A 370 22.71 29.45 -5.10
CA ASN A 370 21.78 30.56 -4.93
C ASN A 370 20.46 30.32 -5.69
N ILE A 371 19.49 31.21 -5.50
CA ILE A 371 18.15 31.13 -6.11
C ILE A 371 18.13 31.07 -7.64
N VAL A 372 19.08 31.70 -8.32
CA VAL A 372 19.11 31.72 -9.80
C VAL A 372 19.64 30.39 -10.32
N ILE A 373 20.75 29.92 -9.76
CA ILE A 373 21.45 28.71 -10.20
C ILE A 373 20.67 27.45 -9.83
N ILE A 374 20.05 27.42 -8.63
CA ILE A 374 19.34 26.25 -8.12
C ILE A 374 18.22 25.78 -9.07
N VAL A 375 17.53 26.68 -9.78
CA VAL A 375 16.46 26.31 -10.72
C VAL A 375 17.01 25.48 -11.87
N PHE A 376 18.12 25.91 -12.48
CA PHE A 376 18.79 25.17 -13.54
C PHE A 376 19.36 23.84 -13.04
N ILE A 377 19.94 23.84 -11.83
CA ILE A 377 20.46 22.62 -11.20
C ILE A 377 19.34 21.62 -10.91
N ILE A 378 18.20 22.05 -10.39
CA ILE A 378 17.05 21.18 -10.13
C ILE A 378 16.52 20.59 -11.43
N LEU A 379 16.35 21.39 -12.49
CA LEU A 379 15.89 20.89 -13.79
C LEU A 379 16.86 19.88 -14.39
N GLY A 380 18.17 20.18 -14.37
CA GLY A 380 19.21 19.25 -14.82
C GLY A 380 19.24 17.97 -13.98
N TYR A 381 19.08 18.09 -12.67
CA TYR A 381 19.04 16.96 -11.74
C TYR A 381 17.82 16.07 -11.95
N LEU A 382 16.64 16.64 -12.17
CA LEU A 382 15.43 15.90 -12.54
C LEU A 382 15.67 15.12 -13.84
N GLY A 383 16.15 15.78 -14.89
CA GLY A 383 16.51 15.13 -16.16
C GLY A 383 17.51 13.98 -15.99
N PHE A 384 18.57 14.21 -15.21
CA PHE A 384 19.56 13.21 -14.86
C PHE A 384 18.93 11.99 -14.15
N MET A 385 18.09 12.21 -13.14
CA MET A 385 17.44 11.14 -12.40
C MET A 385 16.51 10.30 -13.29
N GLY A 386 15.72 10.94 -14.16
CA GLY A 386 14.89 10.24 -15.13
C GLY A 386 15.69 9.40 -16.12
N PHE A 387 16.76 9.97 -16.68
CA PHE A 387 17.65 9.28 -17.61
C PHE A 387 18.41 8.12 -16.95
N PHE A 388 18.90 8.33 -15.72
CA PHE A 388 19.56 7.30 -14.92
C PHE A 388 18.63 6.11 -14.68
N MET A 389 17.39 6.37 -14.25
CA MET A 389 16.40 5.31 -14.07
C MET A 389 16.03 4.62 -15.37
N TYR A 390 15.99 5.34 -16.49
CA TYR A 390 15.76 4.76 -17.80
C TYR A 390 16.86 3.76 -18.16
N ILE A 391 18.14 4.17 -18.05
CA ILE A 391 19.26 3.28 -18.32
C ILE A 391 19.24 2.06 -17.40
N TRP A 392 19.03 2.28 -16.10
CA TRP A 392 18.99 1.20 -15.11
C TRP A 392 17.91 0.18 -15.45
N ASN A 393 16.70 0.63 -15.79
CA ASN A 393 15.59 -0.27 -16.07
C ASN A 393 15.72 -0.98 -17.41
N GLU A 394 16.14 -0.28 -18.46
CA GLU A 394 16.21 -0.84 -19.81
C GLU A 394 17.43 -1.75 -20.00
N TYR A 395 18.60 -1.33 -19.54
CA TYR A 395 19.85 -2.08 -19.75
C TYR A 395 20.26 -2.90 -18.53
N GLY A 396 19.96 -2.43 -17.31
CA GLY A 396 20.25 -3.13 -16.06
C GLY A 396 19.15 -4.10 -15.61
N ASN A 397 18.07 -4.24 -16.39
CA ASN A 397 16.89 -5.03 -16.04
C ASN A 397 16.31 -4.71 -14.65
N GLY A 398 16.50 -3.48 -14.15
CA GLY A 398 16.01 -3.11 -12.82
C GLY A 398 16.68 -3.86 -11.65
N ILE A 399 17.77 -4.60 -11.86
CA ILE A 399 18.40 -5.40 -10.81
C ILE A 399 18.87 -4.48 -9.67
N GLY A 400 18.58 -4.85 -8.42
CA GLY A 400 18.92 -4.03 -7.25
C GLY A 400 17.96 -2.87 -6.98
N SER A 401 16.95 -2.64 -7.83
CA SER A 401 15.87 -1.70 -7.50
C SER A 401 15.03 -2.21 -6.32
N PRO A 402 14.35 -1.31 -5.57
CA PRO A 402 13.40 -1.71 -4.53
C PRO A 402 12.32 -2.65 -5.05
N GLU A 403 11.85 -2.41 -6.27
CA GLU A 403 10.91 -3.29 -6.98
C GLU A 403 11.47 -4.69 -7.16
N TRP A 404 12.73 -4.81 -7.62
CA TRP A 404 13.42 -6.08 -7.75
C TRP A 404 13.55 -6.81 -6.40
N PHE A 405 13.97 -6.10 -5.34
CA PHE A 405 14.05 -6.68 -3.99
C PHE A 405 12.69 -7.18 -3.48
N MET A 406 11.61 -6.41 -3.69
CA MET A 406 10.26 -6.81 -3.31
C MET A 406 9.81 -8.08 -4.04
N ILE A 407 10.18 -8.24 -5.32
CA ILE A 407 9.87 -9.45 -6.09
C ILE A 407 10.62 -10.65 -5.53
N GLN A 408 11.92 -10.50 -5.24
CA GLN A 408 12.73 -11.58 -4.68
C GLN A 408 12.21 -12.04 -3.31
N ILE A 409 11.90 -11.11 -2.40
CA ILE A 409 11.32 -11.47 -1.10
C ILE A 409 9.93 -12.10 -1.27
N GLY A 410 9.13 -11.58 -2.21
CA GLY A 410 7.81 -12.14 -2.52
C GLY A 410 7.85 -13.53 -3.15
N ARG A 411 8.98 -13.93 -3.76
CA ARG A 411 9.26 -15.27 -4.29
C ARG A 411 9.63 -16.24 -3.17
N ILE A 412 10.46 -15.84 -2.21
CA ILE A 412 10.81 -16.65 -1.02
C ILE A 412 9.55 -17.09 -0.25
N GLY A 413 8.51 -16.24 -0.22
CA GLY A 413 7.22 -16.58 0.41
C GLY A 413 6.24 -17.38 -0.47
N GLN A 414 6.52 -17.57 -1.76
CA GLN A 414 5.67 -18.35 -2.68
C GLN A 414 6.27 -19.73 -2.84
N LYS A 415 5.51 -20.77 -2.44
CA LYS A 415 5.83 -22.14 -2.86
C LYS A 415 5.94 -22.14 -4.38
N THR A 416 7.03 -22.69 -4.91
CA THR A 416 7.29 -22.80 -6.35
C THR A 416 6.06 -23.35 -7.07
N GLY A 417 5.86 -22.92 -8.33
CA GLY A 417 4.75 -23.43 -9.15
C GLY A 417 4.72 -24.95 -9.21
N GLU A 418 5.88 -25.61 -9.11
CA GLU A 418 6.00 -27.05 -8.96
C GLU A 418 5.45 -27.57 -7.63
N LYS A 419 5.80 -26.96 -6.49
CA LYS A 419 5.23 -27.34 -5.18
C LYS A 419 3.72 -27.12 -5.13
N VAL A 420 3.20 -26.08 -5.80
CA VAL A 420 1.76 -25.87 -5.94
C VAL A 420 1.13 -26.93 -6.85
N LYS A 421 1.75 -27.27 -7.98
CA LYS A 421 1.30 -28.38 -8.84
C LYS A 421 1.31 -29.70 -8.09
N GLU A 422 2.35 -29.99 -7.32
CA GLU A 422 2.43 -31.19 -6.48
C GLU A 422 1.37 -31.22 -5.39
N GLU A 423 1.08 -30.08 -4.73
CA GLU A 423 0.00 -30.00 -3.75
C GLU A 423 -1.38 -30.16 -4.41
N VAL A 424 -1.60 -29.60 -5.60
CA VAL A 424 -2.83 -29.79 -6.38
C VAL A 424 -2.99 -31.26 -6.76
N ILE A 425 -1.94 -31.91 -7.30
CA ILE A 425 -1.96 -33.34 -7.64
C ILE A 425 -2.25 -34.18 -6.39
N LYS A 426 -1.58 -33.91 -5.26
CA LYS A 426 -1.86 -34.62 -3.99
C LYS A 426 -3.29 -34.40 -3.50
N THR A 427 -3.85 -33.20 -3.69
CA THR A 427 -5.23 -32.90 -3.31
C THR A 427 -6.23 -33.61 -4.22
N GLU A 428 -6.00 -33.62 -5.53
CA GLU A 428 -6.80 -34.37 -6.51
C GLU A 428 -6.76 -35.88 -6.23
N GLU A 429 -5.58 -36.43 -5.89
CA GLU A 429 -5.43 -37.83 -5.48
C GLU A 429 -6.20 -38.15 -4.19
N LEU A 430 -6.21 -37.24 -3.21
CA LEU A 430 -6.97 -37.40 -1.97
C LEU A 430 -8.48 -37.36 -2.24
N ILE A 431 -8.95 -36.40 -3.06
CA ILE A 431 -10.35 -36.30 -3.47
C ILE A 431 -10.78 -37.55 -4.24
N ALA A 432 -9.98 -38.02 -5.19
CA ALA A 432 -10.26 -39.25 -5.94
C ALA A 432 -10.34 -40.48 -5.03
N LYS A 433 -9.46 -40.58 -4.02
CA LYS A 433 -9.52 -41.64 -3.00
C LYS A 433 -10.77 -41.56 -2.13
N GLU A 434 -11.21 -40.36 -1.75
CA GLU A 434 -12.45 -40.17 -0.99
C GLU A 434 -13.70 -40.49 -1.82
N ILE A 435 -13.75 -40.08 -3.08
CA ILE A 435 -14.84 -40.42 -4.01
C ILE A 435 -14.91 -41.95 -4.17
N LYS A 436 -13.79 -42.61 -4.43
CA LYS A 436 -13.75 -44.07 -4.58
C LYS A 436 -14.20 -44.80 -3.31
N LYS A 437 -13.78 -44.34 -2.12
CA LYS A 437 -14.28 -44.88 -0.84
C LYS A 437 -15.79 -44.69 -0.68
N THR A 438 -16.31 -43.55 -1.14
CA THR A 438 -17.75 -43.25 -1.08
C THR A 438 -18.54 -44.13 -2.04
N GLU A 439 -18.06 -44.33 -3.27
CA GLU A 439 -18.63 -45.28 -4.23
C GLU A 439 -18.62 -46.71 -3.71
N GLU A 440 -17.49 -47.17 -3.14
CA GLU A 440 -17.39 -48.51 -2.55
C GLU A 440 -18.37 -48.69 -1.38
N LYS A 441 -18.57 -47.66 -0.56
CA LYS A 441 -19.56 -47.68 0.53
C LYS A 441 -20.98 -47.76 -0.03
N PHE A 442 -21.30 -46.95 -1.05
CA PHE A 442 -22.60 -46.94 -1.71
C PHE A 442 -22.93 -48.29 -2.37
N VAL A 443 -21.98 -48.89 -3.09
CA VAL A 443 -22.15 -50.23 -3.69
C VAL A 443 -22.38 -51.32 -2.63
N ARG A 444 -21.71 -51.25 -1.48
CA ARG A 444 -21.96 -52.17 -0.36
C ARG A 444 -23.36 -52.00 0.23
N GLU A 445 -23.84 -50.76 0.33
CA GLU A 445 -25.21 -50.48 0.81
C GLU A 445 -26.28 -50.98 -0.16
N ILE A 446 -26.07 -50.83 -1.48
CA ILE A 446 -26.94 -51.41 -2.51
C ILE A 446 -26.99 -52.93 -2.38
N LYS A 447 -25.84 -53.62 -2.32
CA LYS A 447 -25.81 -55.09 -2.20
C LYS A 447 -26.52 -55.59 -0.95
N LYS A 448 -26.33 -54.92 0.20
CA LYS A 448 -27.07 -55.24 1.44
C LYS A 448 -28.58 -55.07 1.26
N THR A 449 -29.00 -54.05 0.52
CA THR A 449 -30.41 -53.78 0.24
C THR A 449 -30.99 -54.85 -0.69
N GLU A 450 -30.27 -55.25 -1.73
CA GLU A 450 -30.65 -56.34 -2.64
C GLU A 450 -30.77 -57.68 -1.90
N GLU A 451 -29.78 -58.03 -1.07
CA GLU A 451 -29.81 -59.24 -0.24
C GLU A 451 -31.02 -59.24 0.72
N PHE A 452 -31.34 -58.08 1.32
CA PHE A 452 -32.51 -57.91 2.17
C PHE A 452 -33.82 -58.12 1.39
N ILE A 453 -33.95 -57.51 0.21
CA ILE A 453 -35.13 -57.66 -0.68
C ILE A 453 -35.30 -59.13 -1.09
N ILE A 454 -34.22 -59.81 -1.48
CA ILE A 454 -34.26 -61.23 -1.85
C ILE A 454 -34.71 -62.09 -0.66
N LYS A 455 -34.20 -61.81 0.54
CA LYS A 455 -34.55 -62.55 1.77
C LYS A 455 -36.01 -62.34 2.16
N GLU A 456 -36.51 -61.11 2.13
CA GLU A 456 -37.93 -60.81 2.39
C GLU A 456 -38.84 -61.39 1.31
N GLY A 457 -38.45 -61.32 0.03
CA GLY A 457 -39.18 -61.95 -1.07
C GLY A 457 -39.32 -63.47 -0.91
N LYS A 458 -38.28 -64.16 -0.40
CA LYS A 458 -38.35 -65.60 -0.07
C LYS A 458 -39.32 -65.87 1.09
N LYS A 459 -39.25 -65.11 2.18
CA LYS A 459 -40.19 -65.23 3.32
C LYS A 459 -41.64 -65.01 2.91
N ILE A 460 -41.89 -64.01 2.05
CA ILE A 460 -43.23 -63.73 1.53
C ILE A 460 -43.73 -64.95 0.73
N LYS A 461 -42.92 -65.49 -0.19
CA LYS A 461 -43.28 -66.70 -0.95
C LYS A 461 -43.56 -67.91 -0.07
N GLU A 462 -42.80 -68.12 1.00
CA GLU A 462 -43.04 -69.19 1.98
C GLU A 462 -44.36 -68.99 2.74
N LYS A 463 -44.61 -67.77 3.26
CA LYS A 463 -45.89 -67.42 3.89
C LYS A 463 -47.07 -67.61 2.94
N THR A 464 -46.97 -67.19 1.69
CA THR A 464 -48.04 -67.37 0.70
C THR A 464 -48.31 -68.85 0.43
N LYS A 465 -47.26 -69.69 0.34
CA LYS A 465 -47.44 -71.15 0.21
C LYS A 465 -48.13 -71.76 1.43
N GLU A 466 -47.80 -71.31 2.64
CA GLU A 466 -48.49 -71.77 3.86
C GLU A 466 -49.96 -71.35 3.90
N ILE A 467 -50.28 -70.12 3.46
CA ILE A 467 -51.65 -69.63 3.36
C ILE A 467 -52.45 -70.46 2.36
N ILE A 468 -51.94 -70.66 1.15
CA ILE A 468 -52.60 -71.48 0.11
C ILE A 468 -52.82 -72.93 0.61
N LYS A 469 -51.84 -73.49 1.34
CA LYS A 469 -51.96 -74.84 1.92
C LYS A 469 -53.01 -74.90 3.03
N LYS A 470 -53.19 -73.83 3.81
CA LYS A 470 -54.26 -73.71 4.82
C LYS A 470 -55.64 -73.52 4.19
N GLU A 471 -55.74 -72.79 3.09
CA GLU A 471 -57.00 -72.60 2.36
C GLU A 471 -57.48 -73.90 1.72
N LYS A 472 -56.59 -74.64 1.03
CA LYS A 472 -56.93 -75.95 0.47
C LYS A 472 -57.41 -76.97 1.51
N LYS A 473 -56.89 -76.91 2.75
CA LYS A 473 -57.32 -77.76 3.86
C LYS A 473 -58.67 -77.37 4.49
N LYS A 474 -59.26 -76.24 4.09
CA LYS A 474 -60.60 -75.82 4.53
C LYS A 474 -61.70 -76.17 3.52
N GLU A 475 -61.31 -76.54 2.30
CA GLU A 475 -62.24 -76.94 1.23
C GLU A 475 -62.42 -78.47 1.12
N ASP A 476 -61.53 -79.23 1.77
CA ASP A 476 -61.69 -80.66 2.09
C ASP A 476 -62.26 -80.82 3.52
#